data_AF-A0A8S4BJI5-F1
#
_entry.id   AF-A0A8S4BJI5-F1
#
_cell.length_a   1.000
_cell.length_b   1.000
_cell.length_c   1.000
_cell.angle_alpha   90.00
_cell.angle_beta   90.00
_cell.angle_gamma   90.00
#
_symmetry.space_group_name_H-M   'P 1'
#
loop_
_entity.id
_entity.type
_entity.pdbx_description
1 polymer ?
#
loop_
_entity_poly.entity_id
_entity_poly.type
_entity_poly.pdbx_seq_one_letter_code
_entity_poly.pdbx_strand_id
1 'polypeptide(L)'
;MISILSVFLPFLGLKSGVSAGQGNIFRNTPQSDPHATFSSFFHGADHFDIFGEADGEEDLFNPFRQFTFSHVPEAAAGGGPRKPARRLQGQAVVHELPVTLDDVMHGCTKQVKVTRSRLGADGRSLRSEDKVLSVVVKKGWRSGTRITFPREGDETPDSSPADITFVLRDQEHPSYKRDGSNIALCGCTVNVPTLDNRMMPLPCSDVIKPGAVRRLRGEGLPLARTPSQRGDLVVEFQVLFPDRIPPQSREIIKHSLGQC
;
A
#
# COMPACT_ATOMS: atom_id res chain seq x y z
N MET A 1 -5.63 -30.76 0.21
CA MET A 1 -6.87 -30.16 0.72
C MET A 1 -6.85 -30.33 2.23
N ILE A 2 -7.18 -29.28 2.99
CA ILE A 2 -7.29 -29.39 4.44
C ILE A 2 -8.69 -29.94 4.73
N SER A 3 -8.76 -31.13 5.30
CA SER A 3 -10.03 -31.75 5.71
C SER A 3 -10.15 -31.64 7.23
N ILE A 4 -11.25 -31.07 7.73
CA ILE A 4 -11.57 -31.10 9.17
C ILE A 4 -12.23 -32.44 9.43
N LEU A 5 -11.55 -33.36 10.12
CA LEU A 5 -12.09 -34.70 10.37
C LEU A 5 -12.61 -34.91 11.79
N SER A 6 -12.48 -33.97 12.72
CA SER A 6 -12.97 -34.18 14.09
C SER A 6 -13.31 -32.88 14.80
N VAL A 7 -14.61 -32.70 15.08
CA VAL A 7 -15.10 -31.75 16.06
C VAL A 7 -15.08 -32.48 17.41
N PHE A 8 -14.01 -32.30 18.17
CA PHE A 8 -13.92 -32.91 19.50
C PHE A 8 -14.71 -32.06 20.51
N LEU A 9 -15.75 -32.66 21.10
CA LEU A 9 -16.45 -32.11 22.27
C LEU A 9 -15.72 -32.57 23.53
N PRO A 10 -14.97 -31.70 24.24
CA PRO A 10 -14.33 -32.12 25.48
C PRO A 10 -15.39 -32.30 26.59
N PHE A 11 -15.49 -33.53 27.10
CA PHE A 11 -16.19 -33.84 28.35
C PHE A 11 -15.49 -33.17 29.55
N LEU A 12 -16.29 -32.74 30.52
CA LEU A 12 -15.91 -31.99 31.72
C LEU A 12 -14.77 -32.62 32.54
N GLY A 13 -13.89 -31.74 33.05
CA GLY A 13 -13.06 -31.97 34.24
C GLY A 13 -12.84 -30.66 35.01
N LEU A 14 -13.64 -30.43 36.05
CA LEU A 14 -13.63 -29.27 36.96
C LEU A 14 -12.51 -29.38 38.03
N LYS A 15 -11.87 -28.24 38.37
CA LYS A 15 -11.47 -27.75 39.73
C LYS A 15 -10.60 -26.47 39.56
N SER A 16 -11.13 -25.25 39.73
CA SER A 16 -11.14 -24.39 40.97
C SER A 16 -9.76 -24.17 41.61
N GLY A 17 -9.25 -22.97 41.93
CA GLY A 17 -9.81 -21.60 42.04
C GLY A 17 -8.69 -20.56 42.33
N VAL A 18 -8.91 -19.29 41.95
CA VAL A 18 -9.06 -18.05 42.79
C VAL A 18 -7.77 -17.41 43.34
N SER A 19 -7.55 -16.14 42.95
CA SER A 19 -7.13 -14.96 43.77
C SER A 19 -6.77 -13.80 42.79
N ALA A 20 -7.53 -12.70 42.65
CA ALA A 20 -7.72 -11.54 43.55
C ALA A 20 -6.46 -10.68 43.79
N GLY A 21 -6.44 -9.46 43.21
CA GLY A 21 -5.48 -8.38 43.51
C GLY A 21 -5.33 -7.41 42.34
N GLN A 22 -6.07 -6.29 42.30
CA GLN A 22 -5.67 -4.93 42.73
C GLN A 22 -4.74 -4.18 41.75
N GLY A 23 -5.24 -3.04 41.27
CA GLY A 23 -4.53 -1.76 41.08
C GLY A 23 -3.32 -1.71 40.14
N ASN A 24 -3.41 -1.03 39.00
CA ASN A 24 -3.22 0.43 38.94
C ASN A 24 -3.34 0.97 37.51
N ILE A 25 -3.86 2.19 37.47
CA ILE A 25 -4.00 3.07 36.32
C ILE A 25 -2.65 3.73 36.04
N PHE A 26 -2.18 3.71 34.79
CA PHE A 26 -1.35 4.78 34.26
C PHE A 26 -1.77 5.11 32.82
N ARG A 27 -2.41 6.26 32.68
CA ARG A 27 -2.57 7.00 31.42
C ARG A 27 -1.22 7.58 31.02
N ASN A 28 -0.84 7.44 29.76
CA ASN A 28 0.10 8.34 29.10
C ASN A 28 -0.37 8.57 27.65
N THR A 29 -1.03 9.69 27.44
CA THR A 29 -0.95 10.50 26.22
C THR A 29 -0.75 11.93 26.72
N PRO A 30 0.18 12.70 26.12
CA PRO A 30 -0.25 13.53 24.99
C PRO A 30 0.81 13.72 23.89
N GLN A 31 0.36 13.62 22.64
CA GLN A 31 0.47 14.70 21.64
C GLN A 31 1.78 15.50 21.63
N SER A 32 2.76 15.04 20.84
CA SER A 32 3.88 15.86 20.38
C SER A 32 3.43 16.72 19.20
N ASP A 33 3.44 18.05 19.38
CA ASP A 33 3.29 19.06 18.35
C ASP A 33 4.37 18.89 17.25
N PRO A 34 4.00 18.67 15.97
CA PRO A 34 4.96 18.51 14.86
C PRO A 34 5.90 19.70 14.67
N HIS A 35 5.51 20.91 15.11
CA HIS A 35 6.31 22.12 14.98
C HIS A 35 7.52 22.14 15.94
N ALA A 36 7.41 21.48 17.09
CA ALA A 36 8.46 21.40 18.10
C ALA A 36 9.58 20.38 17.74
N THR A 37 9.23 19.33 16.99
CA THR A 37 10.22 18.35 16.50
C THR A 37 11.06 18.90 15.32
N PHE A 38 10.50 19.83 14.53
CA PHE A 38 11.21 20.42 13.39
C PHE A 38 12.17 21.56 13.79
N SER A 39 11.83 22.31 14.85
CA SER A 39 12.64 23.43 15.35
C SER A 39 13.90 23.00 16.12
N SER A 40 13.94 21.79 16.65
CA SER A 40 15.13 21.20 17.29
C SER A 40 16.21 20.74 16.30
N PHE A 41 15.87 20.65 15.01
CA PHE A 41 16.80 20.20 13.97
C PHE A 41 17.49 21.33 13.21
N PHE A 42 16.91 22.55 13.19
CA PHE A 42 17.39 23.60 12.28
C PHE A 42 17.79 24.93 12.89
N HIS A 43 17.48 25.31 14.14
CA HIS A 43 17.90 26.63 14.63
C HIS A 43 18.31 26.65 16.10
N GLY A 44 19.55 26.23 16.38
CA GLY A 44 20.38 26.93 17.36
C GLY A 44 20.99 28.13 16.63
N ALA A 45 20.66 29.34 17.07
CA ALA A 45 21.20 30.58 16.56
C ALA A 45 22.73 30.64 16.77
N ASP A 46 23.36 31.52 15.98
CA ASP A 46 24.73 32.03 16.15
C ASP A 46 25.85 31.22 15.46
N HIS A 47 25.93 31.33 14.13
CA HIS A 47 27.17 31.13 13.35
C HIS A 47 27.43 32.30 12.37
N PHE A 48 26.98 33.50 12.76
CA PHE A 48 27.60 34.73 12.27
C PHE A 48 28.76 35.04 13.22
N ASP A 49 29.91 35.39 12.63
CA ASP A 49 31.15 35.82 13.28
C ASP A 49 32.11 34.71 13.77
N ILE A 50 32.73 34.03 12.80
CA ILE A 50 34.04 33.39 12.97
C ILE A 50 34.96 33.88 11.83
N PHE A 51 35.86 34.80 12.19
CA PHE A 51 36.96 35.44 11.42
C PHE A 51 36.56 36.56 10.45
N GLY A 52 36.80 37.86 10.71
CA GLY A 52 37.90 38.46 11.45
C GLY A 52 39.16 38.57 10.57
N GLU A 53 39.26 39.70 9.88
CA GLU A 53 40.46 40.51 9.56
C GLU A 53 41.80 39.84 9.13
N ALA A 54 42.35 40.41 8.04
CA ALA A 54 43.73 40.39 7.55
C ALA A 54 44.23 39.21 6.66
N ASP A 55 44.63 39.63 5.46
CA ASP A 55 45.73 39.14 4.61
C ASP A 55 45.69 37.73 3.99
N GLY A 56 45.77 37.71 2.66
CA GLY A 56 46.48 36.66 1.93
C GLY A 56 45.64 35.68 1.12
N GLU A 57 45.75 35.83 -0.20
CA GLU A 57 45.86 34.75 -1.20
C GLU A 57 44.61 33.89 -1.53
N GLU A 58 44.15 34.12 -2.76
CA GLU A 58 43.70 33.18 -3.79
C GLU A 58 43.26 31.77 -3.35
N ASP A 59 41.98 31.43 -3.58
CA ASP A 59 41.62 30.10 -4.10
C ASP A 59 40.21 30.07 -4.74
N LEU A 60 40.21 30.34 -6.05
CA LEU A 60 39.65 29.58 -7.18
C LEU A 60 38.45 28.61 -7.08
N PHE A 61 37.69 28.53 -5.98
CA PHE A 61 36.48 27.66 -5.92
C PHE A 61 35.32 28.33 -5.17
N ASN A 62 34.62 29.26 -5.82
CA ASN A 62 33.33 29.76 -5.33
C ASN A 62 32.33 30.00 -6.49
N PRO A 63 31.26 29.18 -6.65
CA PRO A 63 30.36 29.21 -7.81
C PRO A 63 29.32 30.35 -7.78
N PHE A 64 29.41 31.26 -6.80
CA PHE A 64 28.46 32.35 -6.59
C PHE A 64 28.92 33.73 -7.11
N ARG A 65 30.07 33.83 -7.80
CA ARG A 65 30.56 35.12 -8.34
C ARG A 65 29.93 35.58 -9.67
N GLN A 66 28.87 34.93 -10.17
CA GLN A 66 28.15 35.42 -11.36
C GLN A 66 26.95 36.34 -11.04
N PHE A 67 26.92 36.97 -9.87
CA PHE A 67 25.94 38.03 -9.59
C PHE A 67 26.62 39.31 -9.14
N THR A 68 27.20 40.03 -10.11
CA THR A 68 27.61 41.42 -9.93
C THR A 68 26.39 42.33 -10.12
N PHE A 69 25.80 42.77 -9.01
CA PHE A 69 24.94 43.96 -8.97
C PHE A 69 25.83 45.21 -8.83
N SER A 70 25.80 46.14 -9.79
CA SER A 70 25.74 47.62 -9.64
C SER A 70 26.32 48.39 -10.86
N HIS A 71 25.43 49.06 -11.63
CA HIS A 71 25.46 50.46 -12.16
C HIS A 71 26.69 50.96 -12.99
N VAL A 72 26.67 51.64 -14.16
CA VAL A 72 25.76 52.44 -15.08
C VAL A 72 26.54 52.70 -16.42
N PRO A 73 26.09 53.39 -17.53
CA PRO A 73 24.76 53.80 -18.04
C PRO A 73 24.53 53.58 -19.59
N GLU A 74 23.32 53.90 -20.03
CA GLU A 74 22.92 54.53 -21.33
C GLU A 74 22.98 53.82 -22.72
N ALA A 75 21.78 53.73 -23.32
CA ALA A 75 21.40 53.73 -24.74
C ALA A 75 21.95 52.67 -25.73
N ALA A 76 21.12 51.69 -26.09
CA ALA A 76 20.89 51.29 -27.50
C ALA A 76 19.68 50.34 -27.63
N ALA A 77 18.82 50.65 -28.60
CA ALA A 77 17.73 49.80 -29.04
C ALA A 77 18.23 48.43 -29.53
N GLY A 78 17.56 47.36 -29.10
CA GLY A 78 17.85 46.01 -29.58
C GLY A 78 16.88 44.99 -29.00
N GLY A 79 15.81 44.70 -29.73
CA GLY A 79 14.85 43.66 -29.39
C GLY A 79 15.51 42.27 -29.39
N GLY A 80 15.89 41.80 -28.21
CA GLY A 80 16.30 40.41 -28.02
C GLY A 80 15.08 39.47 -28.13
N PRO A 81 15.25 38.25 -28.67
CA PRO A 81 14.16 37.31 -28.85
C PRO A 81 13.58 36.91 -27.49
N ARG A 82 12.30 37.25 -27.25
CA ARG A 82 11.52 36.75 -26.12
C ARG A 82 11.52 35.23 -26.17
N LYS A 83 12.19 34.59 -25.20
CA LYS A 83 12.02 33.15 -24.95
C LYS A 83 10.52 32.88 -24.80
N PRO A 84 9.94 31.89 -25.50
CA PRO A 84 8.53 31.58 -25.32
C PRO A 84 8.29 31.24 -23.85
N ALA A 85 7.30 31.90 -23.24
CA ALA A 85 6.87 31.60 -21.90
C ALA A 85 6.51 30.11 -21.84
N ARG A 86 7.26 29.34 -21.04
CA ARG A 86 6.99 27.92 -20.82
C ARG A 86 5.63 27.87 -20.14
N ARG A 87 4.59 27.47 -20.88
CA ARG A 87 3.27 27.20 -20.30
C ARG A 87 3.48 26.23 -19.14
N LEU A 88 3.09 26.64 -17.94
CA LEU A 88 3.18 25.83 -16.74
C LEU A 88 2.25 24.64 -16.96
N GLN A 89 2.79 23.42 -17.05
CA GLN A 89 1.95 22.23 -17.24
C GLN A 89 1.20 21.95 -15.94
N GLY A 90 -0.11 21.71 -16.02
CA GLY A 90 -0.94 21.44 -14.85
C GLY A 90 -0.44 20.24 -14.02
N GLN A 91 -0.84 20.18 -12.74
CA GLN A 91 -0.46 19.09 -11.85
C GLN A 91 -0.89 17.73 -12.43
N ALA A 92 0.02 16.75 -12.44
CA ALA A 92 -0.26 15.43 -13.01
C ALA A 92 -1.31 14.69 -12.16
N VAL A 93 -2.36 14.20 -12.82
CA VAL A 93 -3.43 13.43 -12.16
C VAL A 93 -3.01 11.97 -12.08
N VAL A 94 -3.02 11.40 -10.87
CA VAL A 94 -2.63 10.01 -10.63
C VAL A 94 -3.86 9.17 -10.27
N HIS A 95 -4.11 8.11 -11.04
CA HIS A 95 -5.18 7.15 -10.77
C HIS A 95 -4.60 5.79 -10.42
N GLU A 96 -5.13 5.16 -9.39
CA GLU A 96 -4.79 3.77 -9.07
C GLU A 96 -5.60 2.82 -9.96
N LEU A 97 -4.92 1.87 -10.60
CA LEU A 97 -5.54 0.85 -11.44
C LEU A 97 -5.40 -0.50 -10.74
N PRO A 98 -6.48 -1.04 -10.12
CA PRO A 98 -6.43 -2.36 -9.50
C PRO A 98 -6.34 -3.47 -10.55
N VAL A 99 -5.44 -4.43 -10.33
CA VAL A 99 -5.15 -5.53 -11.26
C VAL A 99 -5.08 -6.84 -10.48
N THR A 100 -5.78 -7.86 -10.97
CA THR A 100 -5.79 -9.19 -10.34
C THR A 100 -4.52 -9.99 -10.66
N LEU A 101 -4.26 -11.08 -9.92
CA LEU A 101 -3.18 -12.01 -10.26
C LEU A 101 -3.34 -12.61 -11.66
N ASP A 102 -4.57 -12.92 -12.06
CA ASP A 102 -4.88 -13.49 -13.37
C ASP A 102 -4.59 -12.50 -14.50
N ASP A 103 -5.01 -11.23 -14.33
CA ASP A 103 -4.71 -10.13 -15.24
C ASP A 103 -3.20 -9.99 -15.50
N VAL A 104 -2.37 -10.09 -14.46
CA VAL A 104 -0.91 -9.96 -14.60
C VAL A 104 -0.28 -11.22 -15.20
N MET A 105 -0.84 -12.39 -14.94
CA MET A 105 -0.34 -13.66 -15.45
C MET A 105 -0.58 -13.79 -16.96
N HIS A 106 -1.77 -13.43 -17.42
CA HIS A 106 -2.19 -13.57 -18.82
C HIS A 106 -2.02 -12.28 -19.63
N GLY A 107 -1.89 -11.12 -18.97
CA GLY A 107 -1.99 -9.81 -19.60
C GLY A 107 -3.44 -9.47 -19.92
N CYS A 108 -3.81 -8.20 -19.78
CA CYS A 108 -5.17 -7.75 -20.07
C CYS A 108 -5.19 -6.30 -20.57
N THR A 109 -6.33 -5.86 -21.08
CA THR A 109 -6.57 -4.47 -21.47
C THR A 109 -7.73 -3.94 -20.65
N LYS A 110 -7.48 -2.90 -19.83
CA LYS A 110 -8.52 -2.25 -19.01
C LYS A 110 -8.94 -0.94 -19.66
N GLN A 111 -10.24 -0.79 -19.88
CA GLN A 111 -10.83 0.46 -20.35
C GLN A 111 -11.26 1.30 -19.16
N VAL A 112 -10.70 2.50 -19.03
CA VAL A 112 -10.99 3.42 -17.92
C VAL A 112 -11.61 4.68 -18.48
N LYS A 113 -12.84 4.99 -18.04
CA LYS A 113 -13.51 6.25 -18.37
C LYS A 113 -12.92 7.35 -17.49
N VAL A 114 -12.42 8.40 -18.12
CA VAL A 114 -11.91 9.61 -17.48
C VAL A 114 -12.79 10.78 -17.89
N THR A 115 -13.15 11.61 -16.93
CA THR A 115 -13.79 12.90 -17.15
C THR A 115 -12.74 14.00 -17.03
N ARG A 116 -12.70 14.91 -17.99
CA ARG A 116 -11.68 15.97 -18.08
C ARG A 116 -12.27 17.30 -18.53
N SER A 117 -11.67 18.40 -18.10
CA SER A 117 -12.03 19.75 -18.53
C SER A 117 -11.27 20.14 -19.80
N ARG A 118 -11.96 20.72 -20.77
CA ARG A 118 -11.40 21.28 -22.01
C ARG A 118 -11.83 22.72 -22.19
N LEU A 119 -10.99 23.53 -22.82
CA LEU A 119 -11.37 24.90 -23.17
C LEU A 119 -12.39 24.92 -24.31
N GLY A 120 -13.37 25.80 -24.19
CA GLY A 120 -14.30 26.16 -25.25
C GLY A 120 -13.61 27.02 -26.32
N ALA A 121 -14.28 27.20 -27.46
CA ALA A 121 -13.76 28.00 -28.57
C ALA A 121 -13.56 29.50 -28.20
N ASP A 122 -14.21 29.95 -27.13
CA ASP A 122 -14.10 31.29 -26.54
C ASP A 122 -12.83 31.47 -25.68
N GLY A 123 -12.08 30.40 -25.41
CA GLY A 123 -10.82 30.43 -24.67
C GLY A 123 -10.97 30.77 -23.17
N ARG A 124 -12.21 30.84 -22.67
CA ARG A 124 -12.53 31.17 -21.28
C ARG A 124 -13.44 30.14 -20.62
N SER A 125 -14.43 29.63 -21.34
CA SER A 125 -15.34 28.61 -20.81
C SER A 125 -14.67 27.24 -20.74
N LEU A 126 -14.94 26.49 -19.68
CA LEU A 126 -14.53 25.09 -19.52
C LEU A 126 -15.72 24.17 -19.79
N ARG A 127 -15.49 23.13 -20.59
CA ARG A 127 -16.47 22.06 -20.85
C ARG A 127 -15.93 20.72 -20.36
N SER A 128 -16.78 19.94 -19.72
CA SER A 128 -16.44 18.59 -19.27
C SER A 128 -16.63 17.60 -20.42
N GLU A 129 -15.60 16.80 -20.71
CA GLU A 129 -15.63 15.73 -21.69
C GLU A 129 -15.30 14.39 -21.03
N ASP A 130 -16.02 13.34 -21.44
CA ASP A 130 -15.68 11.98 -21.07
C ASP A 130 -14.86 11.30 -22.18
N LYS A 131 -13.78 10.62 -21.81
CA LYS A 131 -12.97 9.82 -22.74
C LYS A 131 -12.60 8.49 -22.11
N VAL A 132 -12.67 7.42 -22.89
CA VAL A 132 -12.23 6.09 -22.47
C VAL A 132 -10.77 5.90 -22.87
N LEU A 133 -9.91 5.65 -21.89
CA LEU A 133 -8.49 5.33 -22.07
C LEU A 133 -8.29 3.83 -21.95
N SER A 134 -7.54 3.24 -22.89
CA SER A 134 -7.25 1.81 -22.94
C SER A 134 -5.87 1.54 -22.36
N VAL A 135 -5.81 0.96 -21.17
CA VAL A 135 -4.57 0.62 -20.46
C VAL A 135 -4.22 -0.85 -20.74
N VAL A 136 -3.15 -1.08 -21.48
CA VAL A 136 -2.64 -2.42 -21.77
C VAL A 136 -1.70 -2.87 -20.66
N VAL A 137 -2.15 -3.83 -19.84
CA VAL A 137 -1.35 -4.47 -18.79
C VAL A 137 -0.60 -5.64 -19.39
N LYS A 138 0.73 -5.56 -19.43
CA LYS A 138 1.56 -6.65 -19.93
C LYS A 138 1.79 -7.71 -18.85
N LYS A 139 2.06 -8.93 -19.31
CA LYS A 139 2.39 -10.07 -18.47
C LYS A 139 3.55 -9.75 -17.53
N GLY A 140 3.41 -10.10 -16.25
CA GLY A 140 4.46 -9.96 -15.24
C GLY A 140 4.71 -8.54 -14.72
N TRP A 141 3.94 -7.53 -15.16
CA TRP A 141 4.06 -6.17 -14.62
C TRP A 141 3.87 -6.12 -13.11
N ARG A 142 4.73 -5.36 -12.42
CA ARG A 142 4.75 -5.25 -10.96
C ARG A 142 3.80 -4.15 -10.49
N SER A 143 3.29 -4.29 -9.26
CA SER A 143 2.64 -3.19 -8.56
C SER A 143 3.56 -1.95 -8.54
N GLY A 144 2.99 -0.77 -8.73
CA GLY A 144 3.70 0.49 -8.86
C GLY A 144 4.11 0.87 -10.30
N THR A 145 3.93 -0.01 -11.29
CA THR A 145 4.18 0.32 -12.71
C THR A 145 3.30 1.50 -13.14
N ARG A 146 3.90 2.52 -13.77
CA ARG A 146 3.23 3.76 -14.17
C ARG A 146 2.97 3.79 -15.68
N ILE A 147 1.77 4.16 -16.08
CA ILE A 147 1.36 4.34 -17.47
C ILE A 147 0.82 5.75 -17.63
N THR A 148 1.54 6.59 -18.39
CA THR A 148 1.19 8.00 -18.57
C THR A 148 0.55 8.23 -19.94
N PHE A 149 -0.60 8.88 -19.93
CA PHE A 149 -1.31 9.37 -21.10
C PHE A 149 -1.12 10.89 -21.21
N PRO A 150 -0.29 11.34 -22.17
CA PRO A 150 0.08 12.74 -22.25
C PRO A 150 -1.10 13.60 -22.68
N ARG A 151 -1.29 14.75 -22.04
CA ARG A 151 -2.34 15.74 -22.35
C ARG A 151 -3.78 15.20 -22.27
N GLU A 152 -4.00 14.08 -21.57
CA GLU A 152 -5.34 13.54 -21.35
C GLU A 152 -6.02 14.08 -20.09
N GLY A 153 -5.31 14.81 -19.23
CA GLY A 153 -5.81 15.44 -18.01
C GLY A 153 -6.52 16.76 -18.25
N ASP A 154 -6.84 17.48 -17.18
CA ASP A 154 -7.55 18.76 -17.25
C ASP A 154 -6.74 19.85 -17.97
N GLU A 155 -7.45 20.66 -18.73
CA GLU A 155 -6.93 21.85 -19.40
C GLU A 155 -7.42 23.11 -18.69
N THR A 156 -6.52 24.09 -18.51
CA THR A 156 -6.88 25.42 -17.96
C THR A 156 -6.48 26.51 -18.93
N PRO A 157 -7.07 27.73 -18.86
CA PRO A 157 -6.71 28.85 -19.75
C PRO A 157 -5.20 29.15 -19.78
N ASP A 158 -4.54 28.98 -18.64
CA ASP A 158 -3.14 29.35 -18.44
C ASP A 158 -2.15 28.20 -18.71
N SER A 159 -2.63 26.97 -18.91
CA SER A 159 -1.80 25.77 -19.01
C SER A 159 -2.18 24.85 -20.17
N SER A 160 -1.21 24.13 -20.71
CA SER A 160 -1.53 22.98 -21.58
C SER A 160 -2.17 21.85 -20.76
N PRO A 161 -2.97 20.97 -21.38
CA PRO A 161 -3.60 19.86 -20.68
C PRO A 161 -2.58 19.03 -19.89
N ALA A 162 -2.93 18.70 -18.65
CA ALA A 162 -2.09 17.88 -17.78
C ALA A 162 -1.99 16.43 -18.30
N ASP A 163 -1.03 15.69 -17.76
CA ASP A 163 -0.89 14.26 -18.04
C ASP A 163 -1.69 13.45 -17.02
N ILE A 164 -2.23 12.31 -17.46
CA ILE A 164 -2.86 11.32 -16.57
C ILE A 164 -1.91 10.15 -16.41
N THR A 165 -1.60 9.78 -15.19
CA THR A 165 -0.78 8.60 -14.90
C THR A 165 -1.58 7.55 -14.14
N PHE A 166 -1.73 6.37 -14.72
CA PHE A 166 -2.23 5.20 -14.02
C PHE A 166 -1.10 4.48 -13.30
N VAL A 167 -1.29 4.14 -12.05
CA VAL A 167 -0.36 3.35 -11.24
C VAL A 167 -1.01 2.00 -10.97
N LEU A 168 -0.39 0.91 -11.42
CA LEU A 168 -0.89 -0.43 -11.12
C LEU A 168 -0.83 -0.70 -9.63
N ARG A 169 -1.91 -1.27 -9.10
CA ARG A 169 -1.98 -1.82 -7.74
C ARG A 169 -2.44 -3.27 -7.82
N ASP A 170 -1.76 -4.15 -7.11
CA ASP A 170 -2.21 -5.53 -6.98
C ASP A 170 -3.53 -5.55 -6.19
N GLN A 171 -4.53 -6.21 -6.75
CA GLN A 171 -5.78 -6.49 -6.07
C GLN A 171 -5.59 -7.69 -5.15
N GLU A 172 -6.11 -7.61 -3.93
CA GLU A 172 -6.05 -8.71 -2.96
C GLU A 172 -6.73 -9.97 -3.52
N HIS A 173 -6.06 -11.12 -3.43
CA HIS A 173 -6.59 -12.40 -3.85
C HIS A 173 -6.86 -13.29 -2.62
N PRO A 174 -7.98 -14.04 -2.57
CA PRO A 174 -8.40 -14.77 -1.36
C PRO A 174 -7.37 -15.77 -0.81
N SER A 175 -6.63 -16.45 -1.69
CA SER A 175 -5.71 -17.54 -1.31
C SER A 175 -4.24 -17.23 -1.57
N TYR A 176 -3.94 -16.10 -2.22
CA TYR A 176 -2.58 -15.83 -2.69
C TYR A 176 -2.25 -14.35 -2.47
N LYS A 177 -1.04 -14.08 -2.00
CA LYS A 177 -0.48 -12.74 -1.97
C LYS A 177 0.71 -12.70 -2.91
N ARG A 178 0.77 -11.66 -3.72
CA ARG A 178 1.91 -11.41 -4.59
C ARG A 178 3.04 -10.78 -3.80
N ASP A 179 4.26 -11.29 -3.98
CA ASP A 179 5.49 -10.66 -3.50
C ASP A 179 6.45 -10.48 -4.67
N GLY A 180 6.37 -9.31 -5.32
CA GLY A 180 7.13 -9.01 -6.53
C GLY A 180 6.78 -9.94 -7.69
N SER A 181 7.66 -10.91 -7.96
CA SER A 181 7.46 -11.96 -8.97
C SER A 181 7.02 -13.29 -8.39
N ASN A 182 7.01 -13.43 -7.06
CA ASN A 182 6.63 -14.63 -6.35
C ASN A 182 5.16 -14.57 -5.90
N ILE A 183 4.57 -15.74 -5.65
CA ILE A 183 3.26 -15.88 -5.03
C ILE A 183 3.42 -16.62 -3.70
N ALA A 184 2.85 -16.07 -2.63
CA ALA A 184 2.74 -16.69 -1.32
C ALA A 184 1.31 -17.18 -1.13
N LEU A 185 1.14 -18.43 -0.67
CA LEU A 185 -0.16 -18.91 -0.21
C LEU A 185 -0.53 -18.12 1.06
N CYS A 186 -1.53 -17.26 0.93
CA CYS A 186 -2.13 -16.61 2.08
C CYS A 186 -3.35 -17.42 2.50
N GLY A 187 -3.50 -17.55 3.81
CA GLY A 187 -4.48 -18.38 4.51
C GLY A 187 -5.80 -18.70 3.82
N CYS A 188 -6.25 -19.94 3.96
CA CYS A 188 -7.60 -20.32 3.58
C CYS A 188 -8.61 -19.95 4.69
N THR A 189 -9.84 -19.57 4.31
CA THR A 189 -10.95 -19.54 5.26
C THR A 189 -11.65 -20.89 5.22
N VAL A 190 -11.75 -21.56 6.37
CA VAL A 190 -12.45 -22.84 6.47
C VAL A 190 -13.79 -22.62 7.14
N ASN A 191 -14.87 -23.07 6.50
CA ASN A 191 -16.21 -22.94 7.06
C ASN A 191 -16.49 -24.12 8.00
N VAL A 192 -16.64 -23.83 9.29
CA VAL A 192 -16.85 -24.83 10.35
C VAL A 192 -18.35 -24.94 10.63
N PRO A 193 -18.96 -26.13 10.49
CA PRO A 193 -20.35 -26.34 10.88
C PRO A 193 -20.48 -26.26 12.41
N THR A 194 -21.47 -25.50 12.87
CA THR A 194 -21.83 -25.39 14.29
C THR A 194 -22.98 -26.33 14.63
N LEU A 195 -23.20 -26.57 15.93
CA LEU A 195 -24.31 -27.39 16.43
C LEU A 195 -25.69 -26.83 16.06
N ASP A 196 -25.76 -25.53 15.77
CA ASP A 196 -27.00 -24.84 15.38
C ASP A 196 -27.22 -24.88 13.86
N ASN A 197 -26.53 -25.76 13.12
CA ASN A 197 -26.53 -25.87 11.66
C ASN A 197 -26.11 -24.59 10.90
N ARG A 198 -25.39 -23.67 11.56
CA ARG A 198 -24.79 -22.50 10.92
C ARG A 198 -23.35 -22.80 10.50
N MET A 199 -22.89 -22.20 9.40
CA MET A 199 -21.49 -22.27 8.98
C MET A 199 -20.74 -21.06 9.51
N MET A 200 -19.72 -21.28 10.35
CA MET A 200 -18.86 -20.23 10.89
C MET A 200 -17.53 -20.15 10.13
N PRO A 201 -17.18 -19.02 9.51
CA PRO A 201 -15.90 -18.87 8.82
C PRO A 201 -14.75 -18.78 9.83
N LEU A 202 -13.78 -19.67 9.70
CA LEU A 202 -12.53 -19.65 10.46
C LEU A 202 -11.37 -19.22 9.54
N PRO A 203 -10.96 -17.95 9.57
CA PRO A 203 -9.85 -17.46 8.75
C PRO A 203 -8.54 -18.07 9.23
N CYS A 204 -7.79 -18.71 8.34
CA CYS A 204 -6.52 -19.36 8.67
C CYS A 204 -5.36 -18.60 8.05
N SER A 205 -5.13 -17.35 8.48
CA SER A 205 -4.10 -16.44 7.95
C SER A 205 -2.67 -17.00 7.95
N ASP A 206 -2.36 -17.89 8.89
CA ASP A 206 -1.02 -18.43 9.13
C ASP A 206 -0.90 -19.88 8.65
N VAL A 207 0.34 -20.37 8.54
CA VAL A 207 0.62 -21.76 8.16
C VAL A 207 -0.02 -22.72 9.17
N ILE A 208 -0.97 -23.53 8.71
CA ILE A 208 -1.61 -24.58 9.51
C ILE A 208 -0.70 -25.79 9.55
N LYS A 209 -0.20 -26.11 10.74
CA LYS A 209 0.56 -27.36 10.97
C LYS A 209 -0.38 -28.56 11.06
N PRO A 210 0.06 -29.76 10.68
CA PRO A 210 -0.68 -30.99 10.98
C PRO A 210 -0.96 -31.11 12.48
N GLY A 211 -2.22 -31.38 12.86
CA GLY A 211 -2.64 -31.46 14.26
C GLY A 211 -2.78 -30.09 14.95
N ALA A 212 -2.70 -28.98 14.21
CA ALA A 212 -2.98 -27.67 14.78
C ALA A 212 -4.42 -27.63 15.31
N VAL A 213 -4.63 -26.91 16.41
CA VAL A 213 -5.92 -26.75 17.04
C VAL A 213 -6.29 -25.27 17.08
N ARG A 214 -7.53 -24.94 16.69
CA ARG A 214 -8.13 -23.60 16.85
C ARG A 214 -9.42 -23.67 17.64
N ARG A 215 -9.78 -22.57 18.31
CA ARG A 215 -10.97 -22.46 19.15
C ARG A 215 -11.88 -21.36 18.64
N LEU A 216 -13.14 -21.70 18.39
CA LEU A 216 -14.23 -20.75 18.14
C LEU A 216 -14.98 -20.53 19.45
N ARG A 217 -14.80 -19.34 20.05
CA ARG A 217 -15.34 -19.04 21.38
C ARG A 217 -16.85 -18.91 21.34
N GLY A 218 -17.55 -19.51 22.32
CA GLY A 218 -19.00 -19.40 22.46
C GLY A 218 -19.84 -20.25 21.48
N GLU A 219 -19.19 -21.03 20.61
CA GLU A 219 -19.87 -21.94 19.67
C GLU A 219 -19.97 -23.39 20.19
N GLY A 220 -19.60 -23.62 21.45
CA GLY A 220 -19.75 -24.91 22.14
C GLY A 220 -21.13 -25.12 22.76
N LEU A 221 -21.25 -26.10 23.66
CA LEU A 221 -22.49 -26.38 24.37
C LEU A 221 -22.79 -25.35 25.48
N PRO A 222 -24.06 -25.09 25.83
CA PRO A 222 -24.42 -24.31 27.01
C PRO A 222 -23.85 -24.91 28.30
N LEU A 223 -23.41 -24.06 29.23
CA LEU A 223 -22.90 -24.50 30.53
C LEU A 223 -24.07 -24.89 31.45
N ALA A 224 -23.96 -26.06 32.10
CA ALA A 224 -25.05 -26.60 32.94
C ALA A 224 -25.47 -25.69 34.11
N ARG A 225 -24.53 -24.93 34.70
CA ARG A 225 -24.81 -23.98 35.78
C ARG A 225 -25.32 -22.63 35.29
N THR A 226 -24.97 -22.24 34.08
CA THR A 226 -25.24 -20.91 33.50
C THR A 226 -25.56 -21.09 32.02
N PRO A 227 -26.80 -21.49 31.68
CA PRO A 227 -27.17 -21.84 30.31
C PRO A 227 -27.11 -20.66 29.33
N SER A 228 -27.05 -19.43 29.84
CA SER A 228 -26.80 -18.22 29.05
C SER A 228 -25.36 -18.11 28.51
N GLN A 229 -24.43 -18.89 29.06
CA GLN A 229 -23.05 -18.97 28.60
C GLN A 229 -22.81 -20.29 27.88
N ARG A 230 -22.01 -20.23 26.81
CA ARG A 230 -21.62 -21.40 26.01
C ARG A 230 -20.11 -21.65 26.14
N GLY A 231 -19.72 -22.92 26.02
CA GLY A 231 -18.33 -23.31 25.86
C GLY A 231 -17.78 -22.96 24.46
N ASP A 232 -16.61 -23.49 24.15
CA ASP A 232 -15.95 -23.26 22.86
C ASP A 232 -16.07 -24.48 21.94
N LEU A 233 -16.07 -24.23 20.64
CA LEU A 233 -15.90 -25.25 19.62
C LEU A 233 -14.42 -25.40 19.29
N VAL A 234 -13.88 -26.60 19.43
CA VAL A 234 -12.47 -26.90 19.17
C VAL A 234 -12.35 -27.56 17.80
N VAL A 235 -11.53 -26.97 16.93
CA VAL A 235 -11.29 -27.41 15.56
C VAL A 235 -9.87 -27.92 15.46
N GLU A 236 -9.72 -29.22 15.21
CA GLU A 236 -8.44 -29.85 14.94
C GLU A 236 -8.24 -30.02 13.43
N PHE A 237 -7.07 -29.63 12.94
CA PHE A 237 -6.73 -29.66 11.53
C PHE A 237 -5.99 -30.93 11.17
N GLN A 238 -6.59 -31.75 10.29
CA GLN A 238 -5.89 -32.84 9.64
C GLN A 238 -5.40 -32.39 8.26
N VAL A 239 -4.08 -32.35 8.10
CA VAL A 239 -3.45 -31.99 6.83
C VAL A 239 -3.28 -33.26 6.01
N LEU A 240 -4.07 -33.38 4.93
CA LEU A 240 -3.95 -34.47 3.98
C LEU A 240 -2.92 -34.12 2.92
N PHE A 241 -1.85 -34.90 2.87
CA PHE A 241 -0.84 -34.83 1.83
C PHE A 241 -1.25 -35.73 0.65
N PRO A 242 -0.93 -35.35 -0.60
CA PRO A 242 -1.16 -36.21 -1.75
C PRO A 242 -0.27 -37.46 -1.68
N ASP A 243 -0.79 -38.61 -2.11
CA ASP A 243 -0.04 -39.87 -2.09
C ASP A 243 1.19 -39.84 -2.99
N ARG A 244 1.14 -39.06 -4.07
CA ARG A 244 2.23 -38.91 -5.04
C ARG A 244 2.34 -37.47 -5.53
N ILE A 245 3.58 -37.03 -5.73
CA ILE A 245 3.91 -35.74 -6.34
C ILE A 245 4.65 -36.01 -7.65
N PRO A 246 4.11 -35.57 -8.80
CA PRO A 246 4.75 -35.75 -10.11
C PRO A 246 6.11 -35.02 -10.17
N PRO A 247 7.05 -35.52 -11.00
CA PRO A 247 8.44 -35.05 -10.99
C PRO A 247 8.56 -33.55 -11.28
N GLN A 248 7.78 -33.02 -12.23
CA GLN A 248 7.76 -31.58 -12.55
C GLN A 248 7.35 -30.72 -11.34
N SER A 249 6.30 -31.12 -10.61
CA SER A 249 5.85 -30.39 -9.41
C SER A 249 6.86 -30.51 -8.28
N ARG A 250 7.60 -31.62 -8.18
CA ARG A 250 8.61 -31.82 -7.14
C ARG A 250 9.76 -30.84 -7.27
N GLU A 251 10.23 -30.55 -8.48
CA GLU A 251 11.27 -29.54 -8.72
C GLU A 251 10.82 -28.15 -8.28
N ILE A 252 9.59 -27.76 -8.67
CA ILE A 252 8.99 -26.48 -8.27
C ILE A 252 8.92 -26.37 -6.74
N ILE A 253 8.43 -27.42 -6.08
CA ILE A 253 8.31 -27.48 -4.61
C ILE A 253 9.69 -27.38 -3.95
N LYS A 254 10.69 -28.11 -4.47
CA LYS A 254 12.07 -28.09 -3.95
C LYS A 254 12.71 -26.70 -4.04
N HIS A 255 12.48 -25.98 -5.15
CA HIS A 255 12.98 -24.61 -5.30
C HIS A 255 12.20 -23.59 -4.45
N SER A 256 10.92 -23.85 -4.16
CA SER A 256 10.04 -22.89 -3.46
C SER A 256 10.05 -23.03 -1.94
N LEU A 257 10.26 -24.23 -1.39
CA LEU A 257 10.17 -24.46 0.07
C LEU A 257 11.45 -24.14 0.83
N GLY A 258 12.52 -23.71 0.16
CA GLY A 258 13.75 -23.25 0.81
C GLY A 258 14.53 -24.38 1.48
N GLN A 259 15.84 -24.37 1.25
CA GLN A 259 16.80 -25.21 1.93
C GLN A 259 16.78 -24.90 3.44
N CYS A 260 16.31 -25.84 4.25
CA CYS A 260 16.81 -26.00 5.61
C CYS A 260 18.05 -26.88 5.59
#